data_AF-A0A2D7ATK7-F1
#
_entry.id   AF-A0A2D7ATK7-F1
#
_cell.length_a   1.000
_cell.length_b   1.000
_cell.length_c   1.000
_cell.angle_alpha   90.00
_cell.angle_beta   90.00
_cell.angle_gamma   90.00
#
_symmetry.space_group_name_H-M   'P 1'
#
loop_
_entity.id
_entity.type
_entity.pdbx_description
1 polymer ?
#
loop_
_entity_poly.entity_id
_entity_poly.type
_entity_poly.pdbx_seq_one_letter_code
_entity_poly.pdbx_strand_id
1 'polypeptide(L)'
;MIVRSYWNQGDLGKAGELLAVWKNDSLDFIREKYENTTKIYSEDNEPSGPKRRVEWNPEEIISNYVQEGSRLWLKTPHVWVYWDMPADFDLEKTNHALLELAAELLLRPWIESTKRPFSTKRDFGDNYSLAFSAGTDSTAAMLLMPGNTILAYHQRDYDSMIDHRNALKLIDHIKTYRDVFVIKSNHEKIRKAYGNPNGFSTDYASGAHLVLMADYLNLKGVSFGLVIENGWLKKASKFRDFADSNHWKYWSKRFNEAGLHLVFPTNMISEAGCMKICHSNEIGQHLNSCMRGDGQVGCGKCWKCFHKNGPLGRKIDVSSHEISTYLQKRPLRTAMHALWAIKKMHLEHLVPDLEIQLQQDFSWWEDYYAPGLEILPPDLREIIQNNLELYLQQLEDSSHLTSIDLFSE
;
A
#
# COMPACT_ATOMS: atom_id res chain seq x y z
N MET A 1 -5.17 30.45 21.76
CA MET A 1 -6.18 29.86 20.84
C MET A 1 -5.55 29.33 19.54
N ILE A 2 -4.69 30.11 18.88
CA ILE A 2 -4.06 29.74 17.59
C ILE A 2 -3.12 28.52 17.70
N VAL A 3 -2.25 28.44 18.71
CA VAL A 3 -1.37 27.27 18.92
C VAL A 3 -2.16 25.97 19.08
N ARG A 4 -3.25 26.00 19.86
CA ARG A 4 -4.16 24.84 20.02
C ARG A 4 -4.82 24.45 18.70
N SER A 5 -5.12 25.42 17.83
CA SER A 5 -5.70 25.16 16.52
C SER A 5 -4.73 24.37 15.64
N TYR A 6 -3.49 24.84 15.48
CA TYR A 6 -2.47 24.13 14.71
C TYR A 6 -2.14 22.77 15.31
N TRP A 7 -2.06 22.67 16.65
CA TRP A 7 -1.92 21.40 17.35
C TRP A 7 -3.05 20.42 17.01
N ASN A 8 -4.31 20.86 17.09
CA ASN A 8 -5.47 20.01 16.81
C ASN A 8 -5.59 19.66 15.31
N GLN A 9 -4.99 20.46 14.44
CA GLN A 9 -4.88 20.21 13.00
C GLN A 9 -3.68 19.31 12.65
N GLY A 10 -2.83 18.96 13.62
CA GLY A 10 -1.65 18.12 13.41
C GLY A 10 -0.44 18.84 12.80
N ASP A 11 -0.50 20.16 12.64
CA ASP A 11 0.61 20.98 12.15
C ASP A 11 1.60 21.28 13.29
N LEU A 12 2.41 20.27 13.62
CA LEU A 12 3.39 20.34 14.70
C LEU A 12 4.50 21.36 14.37
N GLY A 13 4.86 21.55 13.11
CA GLY A 13 5.86 22.55 12.70
C GLY A 13 5.41 23.96 13.08
N LYS A 14 4.17 24.33 12.69
CA LYS A 14 3.64 25.66 13.01
C LYS A 14 3.34 25.84 14.49
N ALA A 15 2.88 24.78 15.17
CA ALA A 15 2.70 24.80 16.62
C ALA A 15 4.04 25.06 17.34
N GLY A 16 5.13 24.43 16.89
CA GLY A 16 6.48 24.61 17.42
C GLY A 16 7.02 26.03 17.26
N GLU A 17 6.92 26.61 16.05
CA GLU A 17 7.31 28.01 15.79
C GLU A 17 6.60 28.98 16.73
N LEU A 18 5.28 28.81 16.90
CA LEU A 18 4.49 29.69 17.74
C LEU A 18 4.80 29.49 19.24
N LEU A 19 5.06 28.25 19.69
CA LEU A 19 5.48 27.97 21.06
C LEU A 19 6.86 28.55 21.40
N ALA A 20 7.76 28.66 20.41
CA ALA A 20 9.08 29.25 20.61
C ALA A 20 9.01 30.78 20.85
N VAL A 21 8.08 31.46 20.17
CA VAL A 21 7.93 32.92 20.25
C VAL A 21 7.00 33.32 21.40
N TRP A 22 5.93 32.56 21.66
CA TRP A 22 4.92 32.92 22.66
C TRP A 22 5.19 32.24 23.99
N LYS A 23 5.75 33.01 24.93
CA LYS A 23 5.98 32.59 26.32
C LYS A 23 4.84 33.09 27.20
N ASN A 24 3.82 32.25 27.37
CA ASN A 24 2.65 32.54 28.20
C ASN A 24 2.30 31.27 28.97
N ASP A 25 2.12 31.40 30.28
CA ASP A 25 1.88 30.30 31.23
C ASP A 25 0.65 29.44 30.86
N SER A 26 -0.34 30.02 30.18
CA SER A 26 -1.52 29.29 29.68
C SER A 26 -1.21 28.28 28.56
N LEU A 27 0.01 28.31 28.00
CA LEU A 27 0.49 27.40 26.97
C LEU A 27 1.43 26.32 27.51
N ASP A 28 1.79 26.33 28.79
CA ASP A 28 2.79 25.41 29.36
C ASP A 28 2.39 23.95 29.22
N PHE A 29 1.11 23.64 29.45
CA PHE A 29 0.59 22.28 29.21
C PHE A 29 0.74 21.81 27.75
N ILE A 30 0.55 22.72 26.78
CA ILE A 30 0.72 22.40 25.36
C ILE A 30 2.20 22.29 25.02
N ARG A 31 3.03 23.14 25.63
CA ARG A 31 4.48 23.12 25.48
C ARG A 31 5.06 21.81 26.01
N GLU A 32 4.68 21.37 27.20
CA GLU A 32 5.06 20.09 27.78
C GLU A 32 4.58 18.92 26.91
N LYS A 33 3.33 18.98 26.41
CA LYS A 33 2.82 17.97 25.49
C LYS A 33 3.58 17.97 24.15
N TYR A 34 3.91 19.13 23.61
CA TYR A 34 4.72 19.30 22.41
C TYR A 34 6.13 18.75 22.62
N GLU A 35 6.79 19.11 23.71
CA GLU A 35 8.13 18.66 24.08
C GLU A 35 8.17 17.15 24.36
N ASN A 36 7.16 16.58 25.01
CA ASN A 36 7.08 15.12 25.20
C ASN A 36 6.80 14.40 23.89
N THR A 37 5.94 14.98 23.05
CA THR A 37 5.65 14.44 21.72
C THR A 37 6.92 14.49 20.86
N THR A 38 7.66 15.60 20.83
CA THR A 38 8.91 15.73 20.08
C THR A 38 10.07 14.96 20.70
N LYS A 39 10.14 14.81 22.04
CA LYS A 39 11.11 13.93 22.71
C LYS A 39 10.91 12.46 22.35
N ILE A 40 9.66 11.98 22.38
CA ILE A 40 9.31 10.64 21.87
C ILE A 40 9.71 10.52 20.40
N TYR A 41 9.57 11.58 19.60
CA TYR A 41 10.02 11.59 18.21
C TYR A 41 11.54 11.71 18.01
N SER A 42 12.30 12.28 18.96
CA SER A 42 13.76 12.43 18.87
C SER A 42 14.53 11.25 19.47
N GLU A 43 13.95 10.53 20.43
CA GLU A 43 14.61 9.41 21.14
C GLU A 43 14.28 8.03 20.54
N ASP A 44 13.32 7.94 19.61
CA ASP A 44 13.00 6.70 18.90
C ASP A 44 14.02 6.36 17.81
N ASN A 45 15.19 5.85 18.23
CA ASN A 45 16.13 5.05 17.43
C ASN A 45 16.14 5.45 15.94
N GLU A 46 16.50 6.70 15.63
CA GLU A 46 16.98 6.98 14.30
C GLU A 46 18.20 6.07 14.10
N PRO A 47 18.24 5.26 13.03
CA PRO A 47 19.50 4.64 12.64
C PRO A 47 20.52 5.76 12.61
N SER A 48 21.68 5.57 13.22
CA SER A 48 22.79 6.47 12.96
C SER A 48 22.91 6.55 11.44
N GLY A 49 22.62 7.71 10.85
CA GLY A 49 22.65 7.88 9.40
C GLY A 49 24.00 7.44 8.82
N PRO A 50 24.14 7.41 7.49
CA PRO A 50 25.38 6.98 6.86
C PRO A 50 26.60 7.74 7.43
N LYS A 51 27.77 7.11 7.45
CA LYS A 51 29.05 7.75 7.82
C LYS A 51 29.28 9.00 6.98
N ARG A 52 28.96 8.94 5.68
CA ARG A 52 28.93 10.13 4.81
C ARG A 52 27.67 10.94 5.08
N ARG A 53 27.81 12.10 5.71
CA ARG A 53 26.69 13.02 5.90
C ARG A 53 26.48 13.88 4.65
N VAL A 54 25.26 13.90 4.15
CA VAL A 54 24.77 14.92 3.21
C VAL A 54 23.63 15.71 3.85
N GLU A 55 23.54 16.99 3.51
CA GLU A 55 22.39 17.82 3.86
C GLU A 55 21.29 17.64 2.83
N TRP A 56 20.04 17.79 3.26
CA TRP A 56 18.89 17.70 2.35
C TRP A 56 18.97 18.83 1.31
N ASN A 57 18.97 18.48 0.03
CA ASN A 57 18.93 19.42 -1.08
C ASN A 57 17.65 19.18 -1.92
N PRO A 58 16.63 20.05 -1.83
CA PRO A 58 15.38 19.88 -2.59
C PRO A 58 15.53 20.15 -4.10
N GLU A 59 16.61 20.79 -4.52
CA GLU A 59 16.90 21.13 -5.92
C GLU A 59 17.72 20.03 -6.62
N GLU A 60 18.47 19.24 -5.88
CA GLU A 60 19.27 18.14 -6.40
C GLU A 60 18.86 16.81 -5.74
N ILE A 61 17.72 16.26 -6.15
CA ILE A 61 17.16 15.04 -5.57
C ILE A 61 18.18 13.89 -5.51
N ILE A 62 19.01 13.73 -6.54
CA ILE A 62 20.02 12.66 -6.64
C ILE A 62 21.08 12.76 -5.55
N SER A 63 21.51 13.98 -5.18
CA SER A 63 22.57 14.17 -4.18
C SER A 63 22.13 13.82 -2.75
N ASN A 64 20.84 13.57 -2.54
CA ASN A 64 20.29 13.07 -1.28
C ASN A 64 20.46 11.55 -1.09
N TYR A 65 20.86 10.81 -2.13
CA TYR A 65 21.11 9.38 -2.05
C TYR A 65 22.57 9.07 -1.71
N VAL A 66 22.79 8.11 -0.82
CA VAL A 66 24.13 7.65 -0.41
C VAL A 66 24.10 6.14 -0.26
N GLN A 67 25.06 5.43 -0.85
CA GLN A 67 25.23 4.00 -0.63
C GLN A 67 26.41 3.70 0.30
N GLU A 68 26.21 2.80 1.27
CA GLU A 68 27.26 2.25 2.13
C GLU A 68 27.16 0.72 2.15
N GLY A 69 28.07 0.05 1.46
CA GLY A 69 27.98 -1.40 1.25
C GLY A 69 26.67 -1.76 0.54
N SER A 70 25.90 -2.67 1.11
CA SER A 70 24.59 -3.09 0.58
C SER A 70 23.43 -2.18 1.00
N ARG A 71 23.67 -1.12 1.78
CA ARG A 71 22.59 -0.23 2.26
C ARG A 71 22.54 1.04 1.43
N LEU A 72 21.39 1.27 0.78
CA LEU A 72 21.08 2.53 0.12
C LEU A 72 20.32 3.43 1.08
N TRP A 73 20.80 4.65 1.28
CA TRP A 73 20.19 5.68 2.11
C TRP A 73 19.59 6.78 1.25
N LEU A 74 18.48 7.36 1.72
CA LEU A 74 17.91 8.60 1.26
C LEU A 74 17.83 9.59 2.44
N LYS A 75 18.51 10.72 2.29
CA LYS A 75 18.29 11.87 3.16
C LYS A 75 16.96 12.50 2.81
N THR A 76 16.11 12.73 3.80
CA THR A 76 14.90 13.56 3.69
C THR A 76 15.06 14.82 4.56
N PRO A 77 14.17 15.82 4.50
CA PRO A 77 14.27 17.01 5.33
C PRO A 77 14.43 16.70 6.82
N HIS A 78 13.72 15.69 7.32
CA HIS A 78 13.61 15.43 8.75
C HIS A 78 14.28 14.15 9.21
N VAL A 79 14.37 13.12 8.36
CA VAL A 79 14.84 11.78 8.76
C VAL A 79 15.69 11.12 7.68
N TRP A 80 16.55 10.19 8.08
CA TRP A 80 17.22 9.26 7.18
C TRP A 80 16.41 7.98 7.00
N VAL A 81 16.21 7.58 5.76
CA VAL A 81 15.62 6.28 5.44
C VAL A 81 16.53 5.44 4.57
N TYR A 82 16.32 4.13 4.57
CA TYR A 82 17.18 3.21 3.85
C TYR A 82 16.44 2.00 3.29
N TRP A 83 17.17 1.27 2.45
CA TRP A 83 16.86 -0.07 1.95
C TRP A 83 18.12 -0.94 2.01
N ASP A 84 17.97 -2.16 2.53
CA ASP A 84 19.01 -3.20 2.44
C ASP A 84 18.92 -3.88 1.07
N MET A 85 19.75 -3.42 0.14
CA MET A 85 19.82 -3.87 -1.24
C MET A 85 20.63 -5.16 -1.39
N PRO A 86 20.51 -5.87 -2.53
CA PRO A 86 21.43 -6.96 -2.89
C PRO A 86 22.90 -6.53 -2.80
N ALA A 87 23.80 -7.47 -2.49
CA ALA A 87 25.21 -7.16 -2.20
C ALA A 87 25.97 -6.55 -3.38
N ASP A 88 25.53 -6.84 -4.61
CA ASP A 88 26.07 -6.37 -5.88
C ASP A 88 25.25 -5.23 -6.50
N PHE A 89 24.26 -4.69 -5.78
CA PHE A 89 23.58 -3.45 -6.16
C PHE A 89 24.55 -2.27 -6.15
N ASP A 90 24.42 -1.37 -7.13
CA ASP A 90 25.30 -0.22 -7.32
C ASP A 90 24.47 1.03 -7.68
N LEU A 91 24.47 2.01 -6.77
CA LEU A 91 23.79 3.29 -6.91
C LEU A 91 24.31 4.06 -8.13
N GLU A 92 25.60 3.99 -8.43
CA GLU A 92 26.20 4.70 -9.57
C GLU A 92 25.73 4.14 -10.92
N LYS A 93 25.19 2.91 -10.93
CA LYS A 93 24.56 2.29 -12.10
C LYS A 93 23.05 2.51 -12.17
N THR A 94 22.45 3.18 -11.18
CA THR A 94 21.02 3.43 -11.12
C THR A 94 20.67 4.73 -11.84
N ASN A 95 19.78 4.65 -12.83
CA ASN A 95 19.34 5.79 -13.60
C ASN A 95 18.66 6.84 -12.71
N HIS A 96 18.98 8.12 -12.92
CA HIS A 96 18.46 9.21 -12.10
C HIS A 96 16.93 9.32 -12.12
N ALA A 97 16.27 8.96 -13.23
CA ALA A 97 14.81 8.95 -13.32
C ALA A 97 14.16 8.01 -12.31
N LEU A 98 14.81 6.89 -11.97
CA LEU A 98 14.34 5.95 -10.94
C LEU A 98 14.47 6.55 -9.54
N LEU A 99 15.60 7.20 -9.26
CA LEU A 99 15.86 7.88 -7.98
C LEU A 99 14.89 9.04 -7.76
N GLU A 100 14.58 9.81 -8.82
CA GLU A 100 13.60 10.89 -8.79
C GLU A 100 12.18 10.38 -8.65
N LEU A 101 11.80 9.31 -9.38
CA LEU A 101 10.50 8.66 -9.20
C LEU A 101 10.35 8.15 -7.77
N ALA A 102 11.34 7.43 -7.23
CA ALA A 102 11.31 6.93 -5.85
C ALA A 102 11.17 8.07 -4.84
N ALA A 103 11.89 9.19 -5.02
CA ALA A 103 11.76 10.37 -4.17
C ALA A 103 10.34 10.95 -4.25
N GLU A 104 9.75 11.03 -5.45
CA GLU A 104 8.37 11.47 -5.63
C GLU A 104 7.38 10.52 -4.93
N LEU A 105 7.53 9.20 -5.07
CA LEU A 105 6.67 8.23 -4.36
C LEU A 105 6.71 8.43 -2.85
N LEU A 106 7.86 8.80 -2.31
CA LEU A 106 8.10 8.89 -0.87
C LEU A 106 7.79 10.26 -0.28
N LEU A 107 7.94 11.35 -1.02
CA LEU A 107 7.94 12.72 -0.49
C LEU A 107 6.89 13.65 -1.11
N ARG A 108 6.23 13.26 -2.21
CA ARG A 108 5.21 14.06 -2.92
C ARG A 108 4.14 14.73 -2.02
N PRO A 109 3.66 14.13 -0.92
CA PRO A 109 2.69 14.79 -0.05
C PRO A 109 3.18 16.06 0.64
N TRP A 110 4.50 16.18 0.87
CA TRP A 110 5.09 17.29 1.64
C TRP A 110 6.07 18.13 0.83
N ILE A 111 6.70 17.55 -0.20
CA ILE A 111 7.77 18.19 -0.97
C ILE A 111 7.35 18.30 -2.43
N GLU A 112 6.83 19.48 -2.79
CA GLU A 112 6.33 19.74 -4.14
C GLU A 112 7.43 19.70 -5.21
N SER A 113 8.68 20.03 -4.87
CA SER A 113 9.81 20.00 -5.80
C SER A 113 10.10 18.59 -6.36
N THR A 114 9.58 17.54 -5.75
CA THR A 114 9.65 16.17 -6.30
C THR A 114 8.76 15.96 -7.54
N LYS A 115 7.77 16.83 -7.77
CA LYS A 115 6.87 16.79 -8.93
C LYS A 115 7.45 17.54 -10.13
N ARG A 116 8.65 17.15 -10.57
CA ARG A 116 9.35 17.79 -11.69
C ARG A 116 9.66 16.81 -12.81
N PRO A 117 9.90 17.27 -14.05
CA PRO A 117 10.43 16.42 -15.11
C PRO A 117 11.70 15.71 -14.65
N PHE A 118 11.85 14.45 -15.02
CA PHE A 118 13.07 13.70 -14.69
C PHE A 118 14.27 14.26 -15.43
N SER A 119 15.41 14.27 -14.76
CA SER A 119 16.70 14.78 -15.24
C SER A 119 17.30 13.90 -16.35
N THR A 120 16.97 12.63 -16.36
CA THR A 120 17.39 11.65 -17.37
C THR A 120 16.18 10.91 -17.94
N LYS A 121 16.42 10.19 -19.05
CA LYS A 121 15.50 9.18 -19.56
C LYS A 121 16.06 7.80 -19.26
N ARG A 122 15.17 6.83 -19.12
CA ARG A 122 15.50 5.42 -18.94
C ARG A 122 14.70 4.60 -19.95
N ASP A 123 15.37 3.68 -20.62
CA ASP A 123 14.69 2.69 -21.46
C ASP A 123 13.97 1.64 -20.59
N PHE A 124 13.00 0.95 -21.18
CA PHE A 124 12.35 -0.17 -20.50
C PHE A 124 13.30 -1.37 -20.45
N GLY A 125 13.24 -2.12 -19.36
CA GLY A 125 13.91 -3.42 -19.28
C GLY A 125 13.08 -4.55 -19.90
N ASP A 126 13.25 -5.77 -19.39
CA ASP A 126 12.57 -6.97 -19.90
C ASP A 126 11.61 -7.60 -18.89
N ASN A 127 11.78 -7.32 -17.59
CA ASN A 127 11.09 -8.04 -16.52
C ASN A 127 9.94 -7.25 -15.90
N TYR A 128 8.83 -7.92 -15.61
CA TYR A 128 7.84 -7.40 -14.67
C TYR A 128 8.23 -7.76 -13.23
N SER A 129 7.82 -6.91 -12.30
CA SER A 129 7.97 -7.16 -10.87
C SER A 129 6.66 -6.93 -10.13
N LEU A 130 6.52 -7.50 -8.94
CA LEU A 130 5.37 -7.32 -8.06
C LEU A 130 5.84 -6.86 -6.68
N ALA A 131 5.29 -5.74 -6.21
CA ALA A 131 5.37 -5.31 -4.82
C ALA A 131 4.54 -6.29 -3.97
N PHE A 132 5.16 -7.43 -3.65
CA PHE A 132 4.48 -8.60 -3.12
C PHE A 132 4.39 -8.50 -1.62
N SER A 133 3.21 -8.15 -1.08
CA SER A 133 2.99 -7.95 0.36
C SER A 133 2.73 -9.23 1.18
N ALA A 134 2.64 -10.39 0.53
CA ALA A 134 2.13 -11.64 1.10
C ALA A 134 0.71 -11.54 1.71
N GLY A 135 -0.06 -10.52 1.32
CA GLY A 135 -1.50 -10.43 1.57
C GLY A 135 -2.32 -11.07 0.44
N THR A 136 -3.62 -11.22 0.64
CA THR A 136 -4.55 -11.84 -0.34
C THR A 136 -4.43 -11.21 -1.72
N ASP A 137 -4.49 -9.89 -1.81
CA ASP A 137 -4.58 -9.19 -3.09
C ASP A 137 -3.27 -9.32 -3.89
N SER A 138 -2.11 -9.18 -3.23
CA SER A 138 -0.82 -9.42 -3.87
C SER A 138 -0.55 -10.90 -4.17
N THR A 139 -1.17 -11.83 -3.45
CA THR A 139 -1.06 -13.27 -3.74
C THR A 139 -1.89 -13.65 -4.96
N ALA A 140 -3.10 -13.11 -5.08
CA ALA A 140 -3.89 -13.22 -6.30
C ALA A 140 -3.14 -12.61 -7.49
N ALA A 141 -2.54 -11.42 -7.32
CA ALA A 141 -1.73 -10.80 -8.37
C ALA A 141 -0.54 -11.70 -8.80
N MET A 142 0.14 -12.34 -7.86
CA MET A 142 1.23 -13.28 -8.15
C MET A 142 0.76 -14.49 -8.97
N LEU A 143 -0.44 -15.02 -8.67
CA LEU A 143 -1.02 -16.17 -9.36
C LEU A 143 -1.53 -15.82 -10.77
N LEU A 144 -1.94 -14.57 -11.00
CA LEU A 144 -2.41 -14.08 -12.30
C LEU A 144 -1.25 -13.66 -13.22
N MET A 145 -0.17 -13.14 -12.65
CA MET A 145 1.00 -12.67 -13.40
C MET A 145 1.85 -13.83 -13.96
N PRO A 146 2.63 -13.59 -15.03
CA PRO A 146 3.59 -14.58 -15.55
C PRO A 146 4.50 -15.16 -14.46
N GLY A 147 4.84 -16.45 -14.59
CA GLY A 147 5.66 -17.17 -13.61
C GLY A 147 7.07 -16.61 -13.41
N ASN A 148 7.59 -15.88 -14.40
CA ASN A 148 8.88 -15.19 -14.35
C ASN A 148 8.81 -13.77 -13.73
N THR A 149 7.64 -13.30 -13.27
CA THR A 149 7.53 -12.00 -12.59
C THR A 149 8.41 -11.99 -11.32
N ILE A 150 9.18 -10.94 -11.12
CA ILE A 150 10.08 -10.84 -9.96
C ILE A 150 9.26 -10.42 -8.72
N LEU A 151 9.38 -11.16 -7.62
CA LEU A 151 8.64 -10.86 -6.38
C LEU A 151 9.55 -10.15 -5.40
N ALA A 152 9.08 -9.03 -4.82
CA ALA A 152 9.82 -8.36 -3.76
C ALA A 152 8.92 -7.89 -2.62
N TYR A 153 9.23 -8.35 -1.41
CA TYR A 153 8.59 -7.99 -0.15
C TYR A 153 9.34 -6.85 0.54
N HIS A 154 8.62 -5.76 0.83
CA HIS A 154 9.08 -4.71 1.74
C HIS A 154 8.89 -5.18 3.19
N GLN A 155 10.00 -5.38 3.90
CA GLN A 155 10.02 -5.79 5.30
C GLN A 155 10.38 -4.58 6.18
N ARG A 156 9.53 -4.28 7.17
CA ARG A 156 9.89 -3.30 8.19
C ARG A 156 10.90 -3.93 9.15
N ASP A 157 11.92 -3.18 9.50
CA ASP A 157 12.95 -3.57 10.46
C ASP A 157 13.08 -2.55 11.61
N TYR A 158 11.97 -1.88 11.92
CA TYR A 158 11.82 -0.95 13.03
C TYR A 158 10.53 -1.28 13.81
N ASP A 159 10.47 -0.82 15.06
CA ASP A 159 9.34 -1.12 15.94
C ASP A 159 8.01 -0.60 15.39
N SER A 160 7.02 -1.48 15.29
CA SER A 160 5.69 -1.19 14.78
C SER A 160 4.68 -2.26 15.17
N MET A 161 3.38 -1.97 15.02
CA MET A 161 2.30 -2.94 15.26
C MET A 161 2.22 -4.08 14.23
N ILE A 162 3.08 -4.09 13.20
CA ILE A 162 3.08 -5.16 12.19
C ILE A 162 3.93 -6.33 12.64
N ASP A 163 3.31 -7.49 12.65
CA ASP A 163 3.95 -8.79 12.79
C ASP A 163 4.17 -9.41 11.40
N HIS A 164 5.43 -9.67 11.06
CA HIS A 164 5.83 -10.21 9.78
C HIS A 164 5.66 -11.74 9.67
N ARG A 165 5.40 -12.47 10.77
CA ARG A 165 5.40 -13.94 10.77
C ARG A 165 4.41 -14.57 9.79
N ASN A 166 3.20 -14.02 9.66
CA ASN A 166 2.22 -14.50 8.69
C ASN A 166 2.70 -14.32 7.25
N ALA A 167 3.28 -13.16 6.94
CA ALA A 167 3.84 -12.88 5.62
C ALA A 167 5.05 -13.78 5.33
N LEU A 168 5.97 -13.90 6.29
CA LEU A 168 7.18 -14.71 6.16
C LEU A 168 6.86 -16.19 5.98
N LYS A 169 5.87 -16.74 6.69
CA LYS A 169 5.42 -18.12 6.48
C LYS A 169 4.99 -18.38 5.03
N LEU A 170 4.24 -17.46 4.43
CA LEU A 170 3.83 -17.59 3.03
C LEU A 170 5.03 -17.42 2.09
N ILE A 171 5.89 -16.44 2.35
CA ILE A 171 7.11 -16.20 1.57
C ILE A 171 8.03 -17.42 1.60
N ASP A 172 8.23 -18.05 2.75
CA ASP A 172 9.07 -19.23 2.92
C ASP A 172 8.51 -20.43 2.14
N HIS A 173 7.17 -20.58 2.10
CA HIS A 173 6.53 -21.57 1.23
C HIS A 173 6.75 -21.25 -0.26
N ILE A 174 6.56 -20.01 -0.70
CA ILE A 174 6.78 -19.62 -2.10
C ILE A 174 8.23 -19.85 -2.53
N LYS A 175 9.20 -19.57 -1.64
CA LYS A 175 10.64 -19.80 -1.87
C LYS A 175 11.02 -21.26 -2.15
N THR A 176 10.11 -22.21 -1.94
CA THR A 176 10.34 -23.61 -2.36
C THR A 176 10.26 -23.81 -3.88
N TYR A 177 9.65 -22.87 -4.61
CA TYR A 177 9.50 -22.96 -6.08
C TYR A 177 9.73 -21.63 -6.83
N ARG A 178 9.87 -20.50 -6.13
CA ARG A 178 10.09 -19.18 -6.74
C ARG A 178 10.82 -18.23 -5.81
N ASP A 179 11.80 -17.50 -6.34
CA ASP A 179 12.53 -16.49 -5.57
C ASP A 179 11.65 -15.31 -5.15
N VAL A 180 11.89 -14.83 -3.92
CA VAL A 180 11.27 -13.62 -3.36
C VAL A 180 12.37 -12.78 -2.71
N PHE A 181 12.61 -11.59 -3.25
CA PHE A 181 13.48 -10.60 -2.64
C PHE A 181 12.82 -10.08 -1.36
N VAL A 182 13.55 -10.07 -0.25
CA VAL A 182 13.08 -9.49 1.01
C VAL A 182 13.94 -8.28 1.32
N ILE A 183 13.38 -7.08 1.11
CA ILE A 183 14.11 -5.83 1.24
C ILE A 183 13.70 -5.17 2.55
N LYS A 184 14.64 -5.07 3.48
CA LYS A 184 14.43 -4.35 4.74
C LYS A 184 14.47 -2.86 4.50
N SER A 185 13.53 -2.12 5.07
CA SER A 185 13.48 -0.68 4.95
C SER A 185 12.69 -0.02 6.06
N ASN A 186 13.12 1.19 6.42
CA ASN A 186 12.44 2.06 7.37
C ASN A 186 11.69 3.24 6.72
N HIS A 187 11.48 3.24 5.40
CA HIS A 187 11.01 4.43 4.66
C HIS A 187 9.66 5.00 5.13
N GLU A 188 8.82 4.18 5.74
CA GLU A 188 7.55 4.64 6.32
C GLU A 188 7.73 5.59 7.52
N LYS A 189 8.93 5.65 8.12
CA LYS A 189 9.28 6.64 9.15
C LYS A 189 9.20 8.08 8.63
N ILE A 190 9.23 8.30 7.30
CA ILE A 190 8.99 9.63 6.70
C ILE A 190 7.67 10.21 7.23
N ARG A 191 6.58 9.42 7.22
CA ARG A 191 5.28 9.89 7.72
C ARG A 191 5.35 10.32 9.18
N LYS A 192 6.03 9.54 10.01
CA LYS A 192 6.24 9.83 11.44
C LYS A 192 6.96 11.16 11.64
N ALA A 193 7.97 11.44 10.82
CA ALA A 193 8.69 12.72 10.85
C ALA A 193 7.81 13.93 10.49
N TYR A 194 6.70 13.71 9.75
CA TYR A 194 5.66 14.71 9.47
C TYR A 194 4.42 14.59 10.38
N GLY A 195 4.56 14.01 11.58
CA GLY A 195 3.47 13.93 12.56
C GLY A 195 2.35 12.94 12.23
N ASN A 196 2.54 12.07 11.23
CA ASN A 196 1.57 11.05 10.83
C ASN A 196 1.96 9.65 11.35
N PRO A 197 1.00 8.73 11.56
CA PRO A 197 1.35 7.34 11.88
C PRO A 197 2.21 6.68 10.79
N ASN A 198 2.99 5.66 11.15
CA ASN A 198 3.73 4.85 10.18
C ASN A 198 2.81 4.33 9.07
N GLY A 199 3.29 4.36 7.82
CA GLY A 199 2.61 3.87 6.63
C GLY A 199 3.25 4.42 5.36
N PHE A 200 2.58 4.23 4.23
CA PHE A 200 3.07 4.69 2.93
C PHE A 200 2.67 6.13 2.65
N SER A 201 3.61 6.94 2.17
CA SER A 201 3.40 8.37 1.83
C SER A 201 2.44 8.54 0.65
N THR A 202 2.50 7.61 -0.30
CA THR A 202 1.61 7.52 -1.45
C THR A 202 1.20 6.07 -1.65
N ASP A 203 0.20 5.82 -2.51
CA ASP A 203 -0.28 4.47 -2.81
C ASP A 203 0.82 3.53 -3.34
N TYR A 204 1.87 4.08 -3.98
CA TYR A 204 2.96 3.32 -4.60
C TYR A 204 4.27 3.34 -3.82
N ALA A 205 4.36 4.05 -2.69
CA ALA A 205 5.57 4.04 -1.86
C ALA A 205 5.93 2.62 -1.37
N SER A 206 4.95 1.74 -1.27
CA SER A 206 5.15 0.31 -0.98
C SER A 206 6.00 -0.43 -2.01
N GLY A 207 6.16 0.10 -3.23
CA GLY A 207 6.98 -0.45 -4.30
C GLY A 207 8.26 0.36 -4.56
N ALA A 208 8.63 1.29 -3.69
CA ALA A 208 9.83 2.12 -3.87
C ALA A 208 11.11 1.27 -4.00
N HIS A 209 11.22 0.15 -3.27
CA HIS A 209 12.34 -0.78 -3.39
C HIS A 209 12.48 -1.36 -4.80
N LEU A 210 11.37 -1.67 -5.48
CA LEU A 210 11.40 -2.17 -6.86
C LEU A 210 11.77 -1.09 -7.87
N VAL A 211 11.31 0.14 -7.67
CA VAL A 211 11.73 1.29 -8.50
C VAL A 211 13.24 1.51 -8.35
N LEU A 212 13.76 1.49 -7.12
CA LEU A 212 15.19 1.67 -6.85
C LEU A 212 16.05 0.53 -7.44
N MET A 213 15.55 -0.70 -7.44
CA MET A 213 16.23 -1.87 -8.02
C MET A 213 15.94 -2.08 -9.52
N ALA A 214 15.28 -1.14 -10.21
CA ALA A 214 14.78 -1.40 -11.56
C ALA A 214 15.89 -1.67 -12.58
N ASP A 215 17.02 -0.95 -12.52
CA ASP A 215 18.17 -1.26 -13.38
C ASP A 215 18.85 -2.57 -13.00
N TYR A 216 19.00 -2.83 -11.70
CA TYR A 216 19.59 -4.08 -11.19
C TYR A 216 18.80 -5.32 -11.64
N LEU A 217 17.47 -5.25 -11.63
CA LEU A 217 16.57 -6.35 -11.99
C LEU A 217 16.12 -6.32 -13.47
N ASN A 218 16.62 -5.37 -14.26
CA ASN A 218 16.20 -5.12 -15.64
C ASN A 218 14.66 -5.02 -15.78
N LEU A 219 14.03 -4.16 -14.99
CA LEU A 219 12.58 -4.04 -14.93
C LEU A 219 12.02 -3.16 -16.05
N LYS A 220 10.89 -3.59 -16.63
CA LYS A 220 9.97 -2.78 -17.43
C LYS A 220 8.66 -2.46 -16.74
N GLY A 221 8.37 -3.03 -15.58
CA GLY A 221 7.14 -2.69 -14.86
C GLY A 221 7.13 -3.10 -13.40
N VAL A 222 6.37 -2.34 -12.63
CA VAL A 222 6.13 -2.55 -11.20
C VAL A 222 4.64 -2.75 -10.98
N SER A 223 4.28 -3.92 -10.48
CA SER A 223 2.91 -4.34 -10.25
C SER A 223 2.48 -4.18 -8.79
N PHE A 224 1.20 -3.92 -8.59
CA PHE A 224 0.56 -3.80 -7.27
C PHE A 224 -0.79 -4.53 -7.25
N GLY A 225 -1.15 -5.10 -6.09
CA GLY A 225 -2.45 -5.77 -5.86
C GLY A 225 -3.59 -4.78 -5.62
N LEU A 226 -3.85 -3.88 -6.57
CA LEU A 226 -4.98 -2.96 -6.53
C LEU A 226 -6.24 -3.69 -7.01
N VAL A 227 -7.33 -3.59 -6.24
CA VAL A 227 -8.62 -4.26 -6.48
C VAL A 227 -9.72 -3.27 -6.86
N ILE A 228 -10.88 -3.75 -7.30
CA ILE A 228 -12.05 -2.95 -7.71
C ILE A 228 -12.41 -1.88 -6.66
N GLU A 229 -12.37 -2.22 -5.38
CA GLU A 229 -12.73 -1.35 -4.27
C GLU A 229 -11.91 -0.06 -4.23
N ASN A 230 -10.65 -0.12 -4.70
CA ASN A 230 -9.73 1.02 -4.73
C ASN A 230 -9.62 1.63 -6.13
N GLY A 231 -9.77 0.83 -7.19
CA GLY A 231 -9.75 1.29 -8.57
C GLY A 231 -11.06 1.93 -8.98
N TRP A 232 -12.09 1.09 -9.14
CA TRP A 232 -13.37 1.44 -9.78
C TRP A 232 -14.42 1.97 -8.80
N LEU A 233 -14.16 1.93 -7.50
CA LEU A 233 -15.05 2.50 -6.48
C LEU A 233 -14.39 3.65 -5.71
N LYS A 234 -14.91 4.87 -5.83
CA LYS A 234 -14.54 5.99 -4.96
C LYS A 234 -14.94 5.67 -3.52
N LYS A 235 -13.95 5.63 -2.62
CA LYS A 235 -14.13 5.25 -1.19
C LYS A 235 -14.81 3.87 -1.01
N ALA A 236 -14.65 2.96 -1.97
CA ALA A 236 -15.29 1.64 -1.97
C ALA A 236 -16.84 1.66 -1.94
N SER A 237 -17.48 2.77 -2.30
CA SER A 237 -18.94 2.94 -2.15
C SER A 237 -19.66 3.58 -3.33
N LYS A 238 -18.94 4.15 -4.30
CA LYS A 238 -19.53 4.80 -5.49
C LYS A 238 -18.69 4.53 -6.72
N PHE A 239 -19.31 4.13 -7.83
CA PHE A 239 -18.60 3.87 -9.07
C PHE A 239 -17.80 5.11 -9.55
N ARG A 240 -16.63 4.84 -10.12
CA ARG A 240 -15.83 5.79 -10.91
C ARG A 240 -15.16 5.04 -12.04
N ASP A 241 -15.02 5.70 -13.18
CA ASP A 241 -14.11 5.22 -14.21
C ASP A 241 -12.67 5.42 -13.72
N PHE A 242 -11.97 4.31 -13.45
CA PHE A 242 -10.60 4.36 -12.95
C PHE A 242 -9.61 4.75 -14.06
N ALA A 243 -9.83 4.26 -15.28
CA ALA A 243 -8.98 4.53 -16.44
C ALA A 243 -9.00 6.02 -16.80
N ASP A 244 -10.11 6.72 -16.51
CA ASP A 244 -10.21 8.15 -16.72
C ASP A 244 -9.77 9.01 -15.53
N SER A 245 -9.45 8.40 -14.40
CA SER A 245 -9.10 9.13 -13.18
C SER A 245 -7.77 9.89 -13.30
N ASN A 246 -7.74 11.11 -12.74
CA ASN A 246 -6.50 11.91 -12.64
C ASN A 246 -5.38 11.15 -11.91
N HIS A 247 -5.75 10.32 -10.95
CA HIS A 247 -4.81 9.48 -10.22
C HIS A 247 -4.09 8.50 -11.17
N TRP A 248 -4.85 7.72 -11.95
CA TRP A 248 -4.28 6.77 -12.90
C TRP A 248 -3.46 7.49 -13.97
N LYS A 249 -4.03 8.49 -14.64
CA LYS A 249 -3.37 9.26 -15.71
C LYS A 249 -2.05 9.87 -15.26
N TYR A 250 -2.00 10.38 -14.02
CA TYR A 250 -0.78 10.92 -13.44
C TYR A 250 0.26 9.82 -13.23
N TRP A 251 -0.07 8.80 -12.44
CA TRP A 251 0.94 7.83 -12.03
C TRP A 251 1.39 6.90 -13.14
N SER A 252 0.49 6.47 -14.03
CA SER A 252 0.89 5.70 -15.21
C SER A 252 1.86 6.48 -16.09
N LYS A 253 1.61 7.79 -16.28
CA LYS A 253 2.55 8.67 -16.99
C LYS A 253 3.90 8.78 -16.27
N ARG A 254 3.91 9.02 -14.95
CA ARG A 254 5.16 9.15 -14.17
C ARG A 254 6.01 7.89 -14.19
N PHE A 255 5.40 6.71 -14.07
CA PHE A 255 6.12 5.45 -14.21
C PHE A 255 6.68 5.30 -15.64
N ASN A 256 5.88 5.57 -16.69
CA ASN A 256 6.34 5.45 -18.08
C ASN A 256 7.49 6.41 -18.41
N GLU A 257 7.47 7.63 -17.88
CA GLU A 257 8.57 8.60 -18.04
C GLU A 257 9.88 8.11 -17.39
N ALA A 258 9.80 7.22 -16.40
CA ALA A 258 10.94 6.55 -15.76
C ALA A 258 11.27 5.18 -16.38
N GLY A 259 10.70 4.84 -17.56
CA GLY A 259 10.95 3.56 -18.23
C GLY A 259 10.32 2.36 -17.51
N LEU A 260 9.20 2.56 -16.81
CA LEU A 260 8.47 1.51 -16.10
C LEU A 260 6.97 1.57 -16.41
N HIS A 261 6.31 0.43 -16.55
CA HIS A 261 4.86 0.34 -16.53
C HIS A 261 4.35 0.26 -15.09
N LEU A 262 3.33 1.04 -14.77
CA LEU A 262 2.52 0.85 -13.57
C LEU A 262 1.45 -0.20 -13.86
N VAL A 263 1.47 -1.33 -13.15
CA VAL A 263 0.65 -2.49 -13.50
C VAL A 263 -0.26 -2.89 -12.34
N PHE A 264 -1.53 -3.18 -12.63
CA PHE A 264 -2.51 -3.64 -11.63
C PHE A 264 -3.17 -4.95 -12.06
N PRO A 265 -2.54 -6.10 -11.78
CA PRO A 265 -3.01 -7.41 -12.24
C PRO A 265 -4.39 -7.80 -11.71
N THR A 266 -4.84 -7.16 -10.63
CA THR A 266 -6.08 -7.47 -9.93
C THR A 266 -7.12 -6.34 -10.02
N ASN A 267 -6.92 -5.32 -10.85
CA ASN A 267 -7.81 -4.14 -10.84
C ASN A 267 -9.26 -4.45 -11.25
N MET A 268 -9.44 -5.56 -11.96
CA MET A 268 -10.72 -6.10 -12.43
C MET A 268 -11.39 -7.06 -11.45
N ILE A 269 -10.80 -7.33 -10.28
CA ILE A 269 -11.37 -8.23 -9.27
C ILE A 269 -11.53 -7.52 -7.93
N SER A 270 -12.54 -7.94 -7.18
CA SER A 270 -12.74 -7.51 -5.80
C SER A 270 -11.78 -8.23 -4.84
N GLU A 271 -11.72 -7.79 -3.58
CA GLU A 271 -11.05 -8.56 -2.53
C GLU A 271 -11.64 -9.97 -2.39
N ALA A 272 -12.94 -10.16 -2.64
CA ALA A 272 -13.59 -11.48 -2.61
C ALA A 272 -13.12 -12.38 -3.76
N GLY A 273 -13.00 -11.83 -4.98
CA GLY A 273 -12.41 -12.52 -6.12
C GLY A 273 -10.95 -12.93 -5.84
N CYS A 274 -10.15 -12.03 -5.26
CA CYS A 274 -8.79 -12.35 -4.82
C CYS A 274 -8.76 -13.50 -3.81
N MET A 275 -9.68 -13.50 -2.84
CA MET A 275 -9.83 -14.58 -1.86
C MET A 275 -10.13 -15.91 -2.55
N LYS A 276 -11.09 -15.93 -3.48
CA LYS A 276 -11.47 -17.12 -4.25
C LYS A 276 -10.27 -17.68 -5.02
N ILE A 277 -9.52 -16.85 -5.75
CA ILE A 277 -8.29 -17.27 -6.46
C ILE A 277 -7.29 -17.91 -5.49
N CYS A 278 -6.99 -17.25 -4.36
CA CYS A 278 -5.98 -17.76 -3.43
C CYS A 278 -6.40 -19.07 -2.76
N HIS A 279 -7.68 -19.22 -2.41
CA HIS A 279 -8.19 -20.38 -1.67
C HIS A 279 -8.63 -21.55 -2.55
N SER A 280 -8.73 -21.36 -3.87
CA SER A 280 -8.81 -22.45 -4.84
C SER A 280 -7.46 -23.16 -5.08
N ASN A 281 -6.37 -22.65 -4.49
CA ASN A 281 -5.02 -23.17 -4.62
C ASN A 281 -4.45 -23.62 -3.25
N GLU A 282 -3.48 -24.52 -3.26
CA GLU A 282 -2.80 -25.01 -2.04
C GLU A 282 -2.18 -23.85 -1.22
N ILE A 283 -1.70 -22.81 -1.92
CA ILE A 283 -1.12 -21.61 -1.31
C ILE A 283 -2.07 -20.92 -0.32
N GLY A 284 -3.38 -21.05 -0.50
CA GLY A 284 -4.39 -20.51 0.41
C GLY A 284 -4.30 -21.05 1.84
N GLN A 285 -3.71 -22.24 2.03
CA GLN A 285 -3.45 -22.83 3.35
C GLN A 285 -2.34 -22.10 4.11
N HIS A 286 -1.41 -21.49 3.39
CA HIS A 286 -0.29 -20.72 3.95
C HIS A 286 -0.61 -19.23 4.10
N LEU A 287 -1.67 -18.75 3.43
CA LEU A 287 -2.07 -17.34 3.39
C LEU A 287 -2.87 -16.89 4.62
N ASN A 288 -2.41 -15.80 5.25
CA ASN A 288 -3.18 -15.07 6.25
C ASN A 288 -2.95 -13.56 6.15
N SER A 289 -4.00 -12.84 5.75
CA SER A 289 -3.95 -11.38 5.55
C SER A 289 -3.81 -10.54 6.83
N CYS A 290 -3.86 -11.17 8.02
CA CYS A 290 -3.72 -10.45 9.28
C CYS A 290 -2.25 -10.07 9.54
N MET A 291 -1.99 -8.76 9.65
CA MET A 291 -0.67 -8.20 9.99
C MET A 291 -0.39 -8.19 11.50
N ARG A 292 -1.28 -8.75 12.32
CA ARG A 292 -1.15 -8.82 13.80
C ARG A 292 -1.33 -10.24 14.31
N GLY A 293 -1.23 -11.22 13.40
CA GLY A 293 -1.34 -12.64 13.72
C GLY A 293 0.00 -13.20 14.16
N ASP A 294 -0.01 -14.44 14.65
CA ASP A 294 1.14 -15.08 15.30
C ASP A 294 2.01 -15.94 14.37
N GLY A 295 1.71 -15.95 13.07
CA GLY A 295 2.33 -16.85 12.09
C GLY A 295 1.52 -18.12 11.83
N GLN A 296 0.47 -18.39 12.61
CA GLN A 296 -0.41 -19.54 12.41
C GLN A 296 -1.85 -19.09 12.14
N VAL A 297 -2.35 -18.16 12.95
CA VAL A 297 -3.72 -17.65 12.88
C VAL A 297 -3.74 -16.12 12.80
N GLY A 298 -4.89 -15.59 12.39
CA GLY A 298 -5.13 -14.15 12.46
C GLY A 298 -5.49 -13.75 13.89
N CYS A 299 -5.36 -12.47 14.23
CA CYS A 299 -5.72 -12.00 15.57
C CYS A 299 -7.22 -12.12 15.89
N GLY A 300 -8.08 -12.32 14.88
CA GLY A 300 -9.54 -12.46 15.00
C GLY A 300 -10.28 -11.18 15.40
N LYS A 301 -9.56 -10.09 15.69
CA LYS A 301 -10.11 -8.87 16.33
C LYS A 301 -9.98 -7.60 15.48
N CYS A 302 -9.33 -7.67 14.32
CA CYS A 302 -9.13 -6.51 13.45
C CYS A 302 -10.08 -6.52 12.26
N TRP A 303 -10.25 -5.35 11.63
CA TRP A 303 -11.11 -5.21 10.45
C TRP A 303 -10.73 -6.17 9.33
N LYS A 304 -9.42 -6.30 9.03
CA LYS A 304 -8.93 -7.26 8.02
C LYS A 304 -9.32 -8.70 8.35
N CYS A 305 -9.34 -9.09 9.63
CA CYS A 305 -9.83 -10.42 10.00
C CYS A 305 -11.34 -10.53 9.75
N PHE A 306 -12.12 -9.51 10.07
CA PHE A 306 -13.56 -9.50 9.81
C PHE A 306 -13.89 -9.76 8.35
N HIS A 307 -13.37 -8.96 7.41
CA HIS A 307 -13.79 -9.06 6.01
C HIS A 307 -12.97 -10.05 5.16
N LYS A 308 -11.76 -10.47 5.57
CA LYS A 308 -10.96 -11.47 4.82
C LYS A 308 -10.88 -12.85 5.48
N ASN A 309 -10.76 -12.92 6.81
CA ASN A 309 -10.65 -14.23 7.50
C ASN A 309 -12.03 -14.80 7.86
N GLY A 310 -12.98 -13.96 8.27
CA GLY A 310 -14.34 -14.35 8.65
C GLY A 310 -15.08 -15.10 7.53
N PRO A 311 -15.14 -14.57 6.29
CA PRO A 311 -15.80 -15.25 5.17
C PRO A 311 -15.18 -16.60 4.77
N LEU A 312 -13.96 -16.90 5.25
CA LEU A 312 -13.30 -18.21 5.09
C LEU A 312 -13.64 -19.19 6.23
N GLY A 313 -14.56 -18.83 7.12
CA GLY A 313 -14.93 -19.61 8.30
C GLY A 313 -13.90 -19.56 9.45
N ARG A 314 -12.90 -18.67 9.38
CA ARG A 314 -11.92 -18.51 10.48
C ARG A 314 -12.57 -17.75 11.63
N LYS A 315 -12.21 -18.12 12.86
CA LYS A 315 -12.75 -17.51 14.08
C LYS A 315 -12.49 -16.00 14.11
N ILE A 316 -13.56 -15.23 14.32
CA ILE A 316 -13.52 -13.77 14.54
C ILE A 316 -14.30 -13.40 15.80
N ASP A 317 -13.92 -12.30 16.42
CA ASP A 317 -14.61 -11.69 17.55
C ASP A 317 -15.29 -10.40 17.09
N VAL A 318 -16.55 -10.51 16.69
CA VAL A 318 -17.36 -9.38 16.20
C VAL A 318 -17.60 -8.32 17.28
N SER A 319 -17.45 -8.68 18.56
CA SER A 319 -17.57 -7.76 19.70
C SER A 319 -16.30 -6.97 19.98
N SER A 320 -15.19 -7.33 19.33
CA SER A 320 -13.92 -6.61 19.48
C SER A 320 -14.08 -5.12 19.13
N HIS A 321 -13.33 -4.27 19.84
CA HIS A 321 -13.46 -2.82 19.73
C HIS A 321 -13.30 -2.32 18.28
N GLU A 322 -12.34 -2.85 17.52
CA GLU A 322 -12.09 -2.41 16.15
C GLU A 322 -13.23 -2.83 15.19
N ILE A 323 -13.68 -4.09 15.27
CA ILE A 323 -14.72 -4.63 14.38
C ILE A 323 -16.06 -3.93 14.65
N SER A 324 -16.49 -3.89 15.92
CA SER A 324 -17.72 -3.21 16.32
C SER A 324 -17.71 -1.72 15.94
N THR A 325 -16.59 -1.01 16.16
CA THR A 325 -16.43 0.39 15.77
C THR A 325 -16.63 0.58 14.26
N TYR A 326 -16.03 -0.27 13.41
CA TYR A 326 -16.18 -0.12 11.97
C TYR A 326 -17.56 -0.53 11.45
N LEU A 327 -18.20 -1.55 12.06
CA LEU A 327 -19.58 -1.93 11.74
C LEU A 327 -20.58 -0.79 12.01
N GLN A 328 -20.32 0.06 12.99
CA GLN A 328 -21.18 1.20 13.32
C GLN A 328 -20.85 2.49 12.56
N LYS A 329 -19.73 2.55 11.81
CA LYS A 329 -19.36 3.75 11.05
C LYS A 329 -20.11 3.87 9.74
N ARG A 330 -20.54 5.09 9.41
CA ARG A 330 -21.12 5.46 8.11
C ARG A 330 -20.31 6.59 7.47
N PRO A 331 -19.94 6.51 6.18
CA PRO A 331 -20.05 5.33 5.32
C PRO A 331 -19.24 4.15 5.86
N LEU A 332 -19.70 2.92 5.55
CA LEU A 332 -19.03 1.70 5.99
C LEU A 332 -17.60 1.63 5.42
N ARG A 333 -16.62 1.28 6.25
CA ARG A 333 -15.25 1.09 5.75
C ARG A 333 -15.24 -0.05 4.74
N THR A 334 -14.59 0.14 3.58
CA THR A 334 -14.56 -0.86 2.49
C THR A 334 -15.97 -1.34 2.12
N ALA A 335 -16.91 -0.40 1.98
CA ALA A 335 -18.34 -0.63 2.06
C ALA A 335 -18.86 -1.83 1.25
N MET A 336 -18.57 -1.88 -0.05
CA MET A 336 -19.12 -2.94 -0.90
C MET A 336 -18.66 -4.34 -0.47
N HIS A 337 -17.35 -4.50 -0.23
CA HIS A 337 -16.80 -5.77 0.25
C HIS A 337 -17.22 -6.10 1.68
N ALA A 338 -17.40 -5.09 2.54
CA ALA A 338 -17.88 -5.30 3.91
C ALA A 338 -19.34 -5.79 3.93
N LEU A 339 -20.20 -5.26 3.05
CA LEU A 339 -21.57 -5.76 2.88
C LEU A 339 -21.58 -7.22 2.36
N TRP A 340 -20.74 -7.53 1.36
CA TRP A 340 -20.55 -8.91 0.90
C TRP A 340 -20.12 -9.82 2.07
N ALA A 341 -19.14 -9.40 2.87
CA ALA A 341 -18.64 -10.19 3.99
C ALA A 341 -19.71 -10.41 5.08
N ILE A 342 -20.49 -9.37 5.39
CA ILE A 342 -21.62 -9.46 6.34
C ILE A 342 -22.64 -10.50 5.86
N LYS A 343 -23.04 -10.44 4.59
CA LYS A 343 -24.01 -11.38 4.00
C LYS A 343 -23.45 -12.80 3.93
N LYS A 344 -22.18 -12.96 3.54
CA LYS A 344 -21.48 -14.26 3.48
C LYS A 344 -21.39 -14.96 4.83
N MET A 345 -21.31 -14.18 5.92
CA MET A 345 -21.21 -14.69 7.29
C MET A 345 -22.56 -14.73 8.04
N HIS A 346 -23.67 -14.32 7.42
CA HIS A 346 -24.99 -14.20 8.06
C HIS A 346 -25.00 -13.28 9.30
N LEU A 347 -24.35 -12.11 9.19
CA LEU A 347 -24.18 -11.14 10.28
C LEU A 347 -25.02 -9.86 10.10
N GLU A 348 -26.09 -9.91 9.32
CA GLU A 348 -26.94 -8.76 8.98
C GLU A 348 -27.54 -8.10 10.24
N HIS A 349 -27.83 -8.91 11.27
CA HIS A 349 -28.33 -8.44 12.56
C HIS A 349 -27.40 -7.44 13.28
N LEU A 350 -26.12 -7.34 12.89
CA LEU A 350 -25.17 -6.38 13.45
C LEU A 350 -25.29 -4.98 12.84
N VAL A 351 -25.98 -4.85 11.70
CA VAL A 351 -26.13 -3.60 10.94
C VAL A 351 -27.56 -3.43 10.41
N PRO A 352 -28.57 -3.41 11.28
CA PRO A 352 -29.98 -3.35 10.86
C PRO A 352 -30.31 -2.11 10.03
N ASP A 353 -29.56 -1.03 10.18
CA ASP A 353 -29.71 0.20 9.39
C ASP A 353 -29.24 0.07 7.93
N LEU A 354 -28.55 -1.03 7.57
CA LEU A 354 -28.11 -1.35 6.21
C LEU A 354 -28.96 -2.43 5.54
N GLU A 355 -30.16 -2.71 6.04
CA GLU A 355 -31.05 -3.77 5.52
C GLU A 355 -31.29 -3.62 4.01
N ILE A 356 -31.57 -2.40 3.54
CA ILE A 356 -31.82 -2.11 2.12
C ILE A 356 -30.59 -2.45 1.27
N GLN A 357 -29.39 -2.02 1.71
CA GLN A 357 -28.14 -2.33 1.01
C GLN A 357 -27.81 -3.83 1.04
N LEU A 358 -28.27 -4.59 2.04
CA LEU A 358 -28.03 -6.03 2.15
C LEU A 358 -29.02 -6.87 1.32
N GLN A 359 -30.13 -6.28 0.84
CA GLN A 359 -31.07 -6.95 -0.06
C GLN A 359 -30.50 -7.23 -1.46
N GLN A 360 -29.50 -6.44 -1.90
CA GLN A 360 -28.87 -6.63 -3.21
C GLN A 360 -28.21 -8.01 -3.35
N ASP A 361 -28.08 -8.50 -4.58
CA ASP A 361 -27.30 -9.69 -4.86
C ASP A 361 -25.79 -9.36 -4.86
N PHE A 362 -25.01 -10.22 -4.23
CA PHE A 362 -23.55 -10.12 -4.14
C PHE A 362 -22.84 -11.32 -4.80
N SER A 363 -23.58 -12.22 -5.47
CA SER A 363 -23.01 -13.38 -6.17
C SER A 363 -21.92 -12.96 -7.16
N TRP A 364 -22.19 -11.90 -7.91
CA TRP A 364 -21.30 -11.29 -8.89
C TRP A 364 -20.04 -10.65 -8.29
N TRP A 365 -19.98 -10.40 -6.97
CA TRP A 365 -18.83 -9.77 -6.33
C TRP A 365 -17.58 -10.66 -6.36
N GLU A 366 -17.74 -11.96 -6.61
CA GLU A 366 -16.64 -12.91 -6.79
C GLU A 366 -16.21 -13.07 -8.27
N ASP A 367 -16.83 -12.34 -9.20
CA ASP A 367 -16.53 -12.36 -10.65
C ASP A 367 -15.55 -11.24 -11.04
N TYR A 368 -15.09 -11.25 -12.30
CA TYR A 368 -14.18 -10.22 -12.82
C TYR A 368 -14.83 -9.22 -13.80
N TYR A 369 -14.45 -7.96 -13.67
CA TYR A 369 -14.89 -6.85 -14.51
C TYR A 369 -13.99 -6.68 -15.74
N ALA A 370 -14.37 -7.28 -16.86
CA ALA A 370 -13.56 -7.33 -18.09
C ALA A 370 -12.91 -6.00 -18.53
N PRO A 371 -13.56 -4.81 -18.43
CA PRO A 371 -12.93 -3.55 -18.81
C PRO A 371 -11.63 -3.22 -18.04
N GLY A 372 -11.39 -3.82 -16.87
CA GLY A 372 -10.12 -3.69 -16.17
C GLY A 372 -8.92 -4.35 -16.86
N LEU A 373 -9.15 -5.24 -17.84
CA LEU A 373 -8.09 -5.81 -18.67
C LEU A 373 -7.44 -4.76 -19.58
N GLU A 374 -8.19 -3.74 -20.02
CA GLU A 374 -7.69 -2.70 -20.93
C GLU A 374 -6.64 -1.79 -20.28
N ILE A 375 -6.61 -1.73 -18.95
CA ILE A 375 -5.62 -0.98 -18.16
C ILE A 375 -4.24 -1.66 -18.19
N LEU A 376 -4.20 -2.97 -18.44
CA LEU A 376 -2.96 -3.73 -18.41
C LEU A 376 -2.09 -3.43 -19.65
N PRO A 377 -0.75 -3.53 -19.51
CA PRO A 377 0.15 -3.61 -20.65
C PRO A 377 -0.31 -4.68 -21.65
N PRO A 378 -0.29 -4.41 -22.97
CA PRO A 378 -0.81 -5.33 -23.97
C PRO A 378 -0.24 -6.75 -23.91
N ASP A 379 1.04 -6.88 -23.58
CA ASP A 379 1.76 -8.16 -23.45
C ASP A 379 1.41 -8.94 -22.17
N LEU A 380 0.68 -8.34 -21.23
CA LEU A 380 0.17 -9.03 -20.03
C LEU A 380 -1.30 -9.43 -20.12
N ARG A 381 -2.09 -8.82 -21.03
CA ARG A 381 -3.54 -8.97 -21.06
C ARG A 381 -4.00 -10.41 -21.21
N GLU A 382 -3.52 -11.10 -22.24
CA GLU A 382 -3.92 -12.46 -22.57
C GLU A 382 -3.53 -13.44 -21.45
N ILE A 383 -2.31 -13.34 -20.93
CA ILE A 383 -1.83 -14.23 -19.86
C ILE A 383 -2.66 -14.03 -18.58
N ILE A 384 -2.90 -12.77 -18.18
CA ILE A 384 -3.70 -12.48 -16.98
C ILE A 384 -5.15 -12.93 -17.18
N GLN A 385 -5.75 -12.69 -18.35
CA GLN A 385 -7.10 -13.13 -18.66
C GLN A 385 -7.22 -14.66 -18.61
N ASN A 386 -6.32 -15.38 -19.28
CA ASN A 386 -6.33 -16.84 -19.28
C ASN A 386 -6.21 -17.40 -17.85
N ASN A 387 -5.33 -16.82 -17.02
CA ASN A 387 -5.19 -17.22 -15.63
C ASN A 387 -6.43 -16.87 -14.79
N LEU A 388 -7.10 -15.77 -15.08
CA LEU A 388 -8.30 -15.32 -14.38
C LEU A 388 -9.49 -16.25 -14.62
N GLU A 389 -9.68 -16.67 -15.87
CA GLU A 389 -10.74 -17.57 -16.33
C GLU A 389 -10.62 -18.99 -15.75
N LEU A 390 -9.46 -19.37 -15.20
CA LEU A 390 -9.30 -20.61 -14.44
C LEU A 390 -10.05 -20.58 -13.10
N TYR A 391 -10.35 -19.40 -12.56
CA TYR A 391 -10.85 -19.25 -11.19
C TYR A 391 -12.18 -18.51 -11.11
N LEU A 392 -12.35 -17.49 -11.95
CA LEU A 392 -13.46 -16.54 -11.87
C LEU A 392 -14.23 -16.50 -13.19
N GLN A 393 -15.52 -16.23 -13.09
CA GLN A 393 -16.35 -15.93 -14.26
C GLN A 393 -16.27 -14.44 -14.58
N GLN A 394 -16.55 -14.10 -15.84
CA GLN A 394 -16.72 -12.71 -16.23
C GLN A 394 -18.03 -12.17 -15.68
N LEU A 395 -18.01 -10.94 -15.17
CA LEU A 395 -19.22 -10.20 -14.85
C LEU A 395 -20.04 -9.96 -16.14
N GLU A 396 -21.18 -10.64 -16.25
CA GLU A 396 -22.05 -10.56 -17.43
C GLU A 396 -22.67 -9.17 -17.59
N ASP A 397 -23.25 -8.62 -16.52
CA ASP A 397 -23.86 -7.28 -16.50
C ASP A 397 -23.00 -6.29 -15.71
N SER A 398 -22.31 -5.42 -16.45
CA SER A 398 -21.52 -4.32 -15.88
C SER A 398 -22.35 -3.29 -15.11
N SER A 399 -23.68 -3.28 -15.28
CA SER A 399 -24.58 -2.39 -14.52
C SER A 399 -24.46 -2.63 -13.01
N HIS A 400 -24.22 -3.89 -12.59
CA HIS A 400 -24.02 -4.24 -11.18
C HIS A 400 -22.89 -3.46 -10.50
N LEU A 401 -21.80 -3.19 -11.23
CA LEU A 401 -20.69 -2.38 -10.74
C LEU A 401 -20.93 -0.89 -10.99
N THR A 402 -21.39 -0.53 -12.20
CA THR A 402 -21.46 0.88 -12.64
C THR A 402 -22.59 1.66 -11.98
N SER A 403 -23.63 0.99 -11.47
CA SER A 403 -24.74 1.63 -10.74
C SER A 403 -24.48 1.81 -9.24
N ILE A 404 -23.32 1.38 -8.72
CA ILE A 404 -23.03 1.44 -7.29
C ILE A 404 -22.97 2.89 -6.80
N ASP A 405 -23.85 3.22 -5.85
CA ASP A 405 -23.84 4.45 -5.04
C ASP A 405 -24.47 4.15 -3.66
N LEU A 406 -23.71 3.50 -2.76
CA LEU A 406 -24.25 2.91 -1.52
C LEU A 406 -24.69 3.94 -0.46
N PHE A 407 -24.13 5.15 -0.52
CA PHE A 407 -24.35 6.22 0.45
C PHE A 407 -24.45 7.56 -0.28
N SER A 408 -25.39 7.65 -1.23
CA SER A 408 -25.67 8.90 -1.94
C SER A 408 -25.83 10.05 -0.96
N GLU A 409 -25.02 11.10 -1.13
CA GLU A 409 -25.00 12.31 -0.29
C GLU A 409 -26.32 13.10 -0.37
#